data_AF-A0A376F069-F1
#
_entry.id   AF-A0A376F069-F1
#
_cell.length_a   1.000
_cell.length_b   1.000
_cell.length_c   1.000
_cell.angle_alpha   90.00
_cell.angle_beta   90.00
_cell.angle_gamma   90.00
#
_symmetry.space_group_name_H-M   'P 1'
#
loop_
_entity.id
_entity.type
_entity.pdbx_description
1 polymer ?
#
loop_
_entity_poly.entity_id
_entity_poly.type
_entity_poly.pdbx_seq_one_letter_code
_entity_poly.pdbx_strand_id
1 'polypeptide(L)'
;MKKTDKLLKKKLIKQIQAISDNTHKSFSAFAFAAATAARDTTRLYVSEIETGDFLVRPDVYARTRYSKICDAIETYIELVSVSEPYTDLLSDVFHQLQLDYAPQAKRTGQFHTPRSLANGVARFVGNTFYKAELDLCCGMGTLALARGRYALEQGKSICVMKGVDIDPTSIAACFAQLAYNNLKNPVFHLIDLKCMNAVMYYGDEWDIHYRIKLDDKEVDNNDKCLDMAIG
;
A
#
# COMPACT_ATOMS: atom_id res chain seq x y z
N MET A 1 -4.11 -16.62 11.43
CA MET A 1 -4.00 -16.87 9.98
C MET A 1 -4.56 -18.24 9.65
N LYS A 2 -5.54 -18.28 8.76
CA LYS A 2 -6.21 -19.52 8.33
C LYS A 2 -5.22 -20.37 7.52
N LYS A 3 -5.53 -21.66 7.35
CA LYS A 3 -4.68 -22.60 6.58
C LYS A 3 -4.52 -22.16 5.12
N THR A 4 -5.57 -21.58 4.53
CA THR A 4 -5.60 -21.02 3.17
C THR A 4 -4.64 -19.84 3.02
N ASP A 5 -4.67 -18.87 3.94
CA ASP A 5 -3.77 -17.71 3.95
C ASP A 5 -2.30 -18.15 3.95
N LYS A 6 -1.96 -19.17 4.76
CA LYS A 6 -0.60 -19.72 4.82
C LYS A 6 -0.16 -20.32 3.49
N LEU A 7 -1.06 -21.00 2.79
CA LEU A 7 -0.75 -21.61 1.49
C LEU A 7 -0.56 -20.55 0.41
N LEU A 8 -1.48 -19.59 0.32
CA LEU A 8 -1.42 -18.49 -0.65
C LEU A 8 -0.19 -17.62 -0.42
N LYS A 9 0.14 -17.31 0.84
CA LYS A 9 1.36 -16.57 1.16
C LYS A 9 2.63 -17.31 0.73
N LYS A 10 2.71 -18.62 0.97
CA LYS A 10 3.84 -19.44 0.49
C LYS A 10 3.92 -19.48 -1.05
N LYS A 11 2.77 -19.55 -1.72
CA LYS A 11 2.68 -19.50 -3.19
C LYS A 11 3.19 -18.15 -3.71
N LEU A 12 2.71 -17.05 -3.11
CA LEU A 12 3.12 -15.69 -3.44
C LEU A 12 4.64 -15.49 -3.30
N ILE A 13 5.22 -15.93 -2.17
CA ILE A 13 6.67 -15.86 -1.93
C ILE A 13 7.46 -16.56 -3.06
N LYS A 14 7.05 -17.78 -3.44
CA LYS A 14 7.69 -18.53 -4.52
C LYS A 14 7.56 -17.84 -5.88
N GLN A 15 6.39 -17.26 -6.17
CA GLN A 15 6.17 -16.53 -7.42
C GLN A 15 7.01 -15.26 -7.48
N ILE A 16 7.09 -14.50 -6.38
CA ILE A 16 7.95 -13.32 -6.28
C ILE A 16 9.41 -13.73 -6.51
N GLN A 17 9.90 -14.78 -5.86
CA GLN A 17 11.25 -15.30 -6.06
C GLN A 17 11.55 -15.67 -7.52
N ALA A 18 10.56 -16.13 -8.28
CA ALA A 18 10.71 -16.49 -9.69
C ALA A 18 10.82 -15.29 -10.65
N ILE A 19 10.67 -14.05 -10.17
CA ILE A 19 10.75 -12.83 -11.01
C ILE A 19 12.21 -12.51 -11.38
N SER A 20 13.15 -12.67 -10.44
CA SER A 20 14.58 -12.37 -10.61
C SER A 20 15.44 -13.19 -9.65
N ASP A 21 16.70 -13.42 -10.03
CA ASP A 21 17.70 -14.12 -9.21
C ASP A 21 18.09 -13.35 -7.94
N ASN A 22 17.66 -12.10 -7.79
CA ASN A 22 17.88 -11.29 -6.60
C ASN A 22 16.54 -11.02 -5.89
N THR A 23 16.38 -11.57 -4.69
CA THR A 23 15.13 -11.51 -3.91
C THR A 23 14.66 -10.08 -3.63
N HIS A 24 15.57 -9.13 -3.41
CA HIS A 24 15.21 -7.72 -3.22
C HIS A 24 14.68 -7.11 -4.52
N LYS A 25 15.36 -7.36 -5.65
CA LYS A 25 14.88 -6.91 -6.97
C LYS A 25 13.54 -7.54 -7.33
N SER A 26 13.35 -8.81 -6.99
CA SER A 26 12.09 -9.55 -7.17
C SER A 26 10.93 -8.91 -6.41
N PHE A 27 11.11 -8.61 -5.12
CA PHE A 27 10.07 -7.97 -4.32
C PHE A 27 9.77 -6.55 -4.81
N SER A 28 10.82 -5.77 -5.11
CA SER A 28 10.66 -4.41 -5.63
C SER A 28 9.88 -4.41 -6.96
N ALA A 29 10.25 -5.27 -7.90
CA ALA A 29 9.53 -5.45 -9.16
C ALA A 29 8.05 -5.80 -8.95
N PHE A 30 7.77 -6.74 -8.04
CA PHE A 30 6.40 -7.10 -7.66
C PHE A 30 5.65 -5.91 -7.06
N ALA A 31 6.24 -5.18 -6.10
CA ALA A 31 5.60 -4.08 -5.41
C ALA A 31 5.19 -2.96 -6.37
N PHE A 32 6.10 -2.55 -7.26
CA PHE A 32 5.79 -1.55 -8.29
C PHE A 32 4.70 -2.02 -9.25
N ALA A 33 4.81 -3.26 -9.76
CA ALA A 33 3.82 -3.78 -10.69
C ALA A 33 2.44 -3.95 -10.03
N ALA A 34 2.39 -4.39 -8.78
CA ALA A 34 1.16 -4.51 -8.00
C ALA A 34 0.52 -3.12 -7.75
N ALA A 35 1.33 -2.11 -7.45
CA ALA A 35 0.88 -0.72 -7.29
C ALA A 35 0.31 -0.17 -8.61
N THR A 36 1.02 -0.35 -9.72
CA THR A 36 0.53 0.04 -11.06
C THR A 36 -0.77 -0.68 -11.41
N ALA A 37 -0.86 -1.99 -11.18
CA ALA A 37 -2.08 -2.76 -11.42
C ALA A 37 -3.24 -2.32 -10.53
N ALA A 38 -2.98 -1.99 -9.25
CA ALA A 38 -4.00 -1.47 -8.34
C ALA A 38 -4.54 -0.12 -8.83
N ARG A 39 -3.65 0.78 -9.27
CA ARG A 39 -4.00 2.05 -9.90
C ARG A 39 -4.90 1.83 -11.12
N ASP A 40 -4.45 0.99 -12.05
CA ASP A 40 -5.15 0.77 -13.32
C ASP A 40 -6.50 0.07 -13.09
N THR A 41 -6.58 -0.85 -12.14
CA THR A 41 -7.85 -1.44 -11.69
C THR A 41 -8.75 -0.37 -11.12
N THR A 42 -8.24 0.49 -10.23
CA THR A 42 -9.03 1.56 -9.62
C THR A 42 -9.52 2.56 -10.66
N ARG A 43 -8.75 2.88 -11.71
CA ARG A 43 -9.19 3.71 -12.84
C ARG A 43 -10.38 3.14 -13.60
N LEU A 44 -10.49 1.81 -13.69
CA LEU A 44 -11.65 1.16 -14.32
C LEU A 44 -12.91 1.28 -13.46
N TYR A 45 -12.77 1.50 -12.16
CA TYR A 45 -13.88 1.58 -11.21
C TYR A 45 -14.18 3.01 -10.72
N VAL A 46 -13.21 3.93 -10.69
CA VAL A 46 -13.32 5.28 -10.10
C VAL A 46 -12.44 6.32 -10.80
N SER A 47 -12.85 7.60 -10.76
CA SER A 47 -12.32 8.68 -11.61
C SER A 47 -11.11 9.44 -11.02
N GLU A 48 -10.26 9.93 -11.94
CA GLU A 48 -9.07 10.78 -11.78
C GLU A 48 -7.91 10.30 -10.88
N ILE A 49 -6.78 9.98 -11.52
CA ILE A 49 -5.49 9.71 -10.87
C ILE A 49 -4.38 10.47 -11.60
N GLU A 50 -3.75 11.40 -10.88
CA GLU A 50 -2.44 11.95 -11.21
C GLU A 50 -1.35 11.00 -10.68
N THR A 51 -0.51 10.51 -11.57
CA THR A 51 0.76 9.87 -11.21
C THR A 51 1.85 10.55 -12.01
N GLY A 52 2.95 10.93 -11.35
CA GLY A 52 4.21 11.20 -12.04
C GLY A 52 4.62 9.99 -12.89
N ASP A 53 5.29 10.23 -14.01
CA ASP A 53 5.59 9.23 -15.04
C ASP A 53 6.28 7.98 -14.49
N PHE A 54 5.52 6.88 -14.38
CA PHE A 54 6.07 5.53 -14.28
C PHE A 54 5.52 4.67 -15.41
N LEU A 55 6.19 4.77 -16.56
CA LEU A 55 6.31 3.60 -17.43
C LEU A 55 7.09 2.56 -16.63
N VAL A 56 6.44 1.44 -16.28
CA VAL A 56 7.12 0.19 -15.94
C VAL A 56 8.21 0.02 -16.98
N ARG A 57 9.48 0.22 -16.62
CA ARG A 57 10.60 0.23 -17.57
C ARG A 57 10.60 -1.07 -18.37
N PRO A 58 10.12 -1.09 -19.63
CA PRO A 58 9.87 -2.35 -20.35
C PRO A 58 11.18 -3.08 -20.66
N ASP A 59 12.28 -2.34 -20.73
CA ASP A 59 13.65 -2.79 -20.91
C ASP A 59 14.18 -3.63 -19.74
N VAL A 60 13.60 -3.51 -18.55
CA VAL A 60 13.98 -4.28 -17.36
C VAL A 60 13.29 -5.66 -17.31
N TYR A 61 12.20 -5.86 -18.07
CA TYR A 61 11.33 -7.02 -17.95
C TYR A 61 11.17 -7.79 -19.27
N ALA A 62 11.94 -8.88 -19.42
CA ALA A 62 11.69 -9.86 -20.48
C ALA A 62 10.27 -10.44 -20.37
N ARG A 63 9.65 -10.81 -21.51
CA ARG A 63 8.28 -11.37 -21.60
C ARG A 63 8.01 -12.53 -20.62
N THR A 64 9.01 -13.36 -20.36
CA THR A 64 8.95 -14.48 -19.41
C THR A 64 8.87 -14.04 -17.95
N ARG A 65 9.39 -12.86 -17.60
CA ARG A 65 9.28 -12.27 -16.25
C ARG A 65 7.93 -11.58 -16.05
N TYR A 66 7.34 -11.05 -17.12
CA TYR A 66 6.02 -10.42 -17.07
C TYR A 66 4.92 -11.39 -16.59
N SER A 67 4.87 -12.62 -17.12
CA SER A 67 3.88 -13.61 -16.66
C SER A 67 4.06 -13.98 -15.19
N LYS A 68 5.31 -14.05 -14.70
CA LYS A 68 5.59 -14.31 -13.27
C LYS A 68 5.11 -13.18 -12.36
N ILE A 69 5.23 -11.94 -12.82
CA ILE A 69 4.70 -10.77 -12.12
C ILE A 69 3.17 -10.85 -12.06
N CYS A 70 2.49 -11.14 -13.17
CA CYS A 70 1.04 -11.30 -13.19
C CYS A 70 0.56 -12.41 -12.26
N ASP A 71 1.19 -13.60 -12.31
CA ASP A 71 0.87 -14.74 -11.43
C ASP A 71 0.96 -14.36 -9.94
N ALA A 72 1.97 -13.55 -9.58
CA ALA A 72 2.18 -13.05 -8.22
C ALA A 72 1.12 -12.01 -7.82
N ILE A 73 0.77 -11.08 -8.72
CA ILE A 73 -0.28 -10.07 -8.47
C ILE A 73 -1.62 -10.74 -8.26
N GLU A 74 -2.01 -11.69 -9.12
CA GLU A 74 -3.27 -12.45 -8.97
C GLU A 74 -3.34 -13.17 -7.63
N THR A 75 -2.25 -13.84 -7.24
CA THR A 75 -2.18 -14.55 -5.96
C THR A 75 -2.20 -13.58 -4.78
N TYR A 76 -1.64 -12.38 -4.93
CA TYR A 76 -1.73 -11.35 -3.91
C TYR A 76 -3.15 -10.81 -3.74
N ILE A 77 -3.87 -10.53 -4.84
CA ILE A 77 -5.27 -10.11 -4.82
C ILE A 77 -6.13 -11.19 -4.16
N GLU A 78 -5.92 -12.46 -4.50
CA GLU A 78 -6.59 -13.59 -3.86
C GLU A 78 -6.31 -13.62 -2.36
N LEU A 79 -5.04 -13.45 -1.95
CA LEU A 79 -4.64 -13.41 -0.55
C LEU A 79 -5.31 -12.26 0.21
N VAL A 80 -5.36 -11.05 -0.35
CA VAL A 80 -6.09 -9.90 0.22
C VAL A 80 -7.57 -10.25 0.39
N SER A 81 -8.16 -10.94 -0.59
CA SER A 81 -9.59 -11.28 -0.58
C SER A 81 -9.98 -12.27 0.54
N VAL A 82 -9.10 -13.19 0.92
CA VAL A 82 -9.41 -14.21 1.95
C VAL A 82 -8.92 -13.83 3.36
N SER A 83 -8.02 -12.83 3.44
CA SER A 83 -7.47 -12.32 4.69
C SER A 83 -8.46 -11.40 5.42
N GLU A 84 -8.22 -11.16 6.71
CA GLU A 84 -8.97 -10.13 7.44
C GLU A 84 -8.71 -8.75 6.80
N PRO A 85 -9.73 -7.88 6.68
CA PRO A 85 -9.56 -6.55 6.09
C PRO A 85 -8.40 -5.78 6.69
N TYR A 86 -7.66 -5.09 5.83
CA TYR A 86 -6.52 -4.25 6.18
C TYR A 86 -5.44 -4.98 7.00
N THR A 87 -5.26 -6.28 6.74
CA THR A 87 -4.11 -7.01 7.27
C THR A 87 -2.84 -6.61 6.52
N ASP A 88 -1.78 -6.27 7.25
CA ASP A 88 -0.45 -6.08 6.67
C ASP A 88 0.15 -7.41 6.22
N LEU A 89 0.10 -7.68 4.92
CA LEU A 89 0.54 -8.92 4.30
C LEU A 89 1.94 -8.78 3.71
N LEU A 90 2.26 -7.63 3.12
CA LEU A 90 3.50 -7.43 2.38
C LEU A 90 4.71 -7.25 3.29
N SER A 91 4.58 -6.64 4.47
CA SER A 91 5.70 -6.59 5.43
C SER A 91 6.13 -7.98 5.84
N ASP A 92 5.18 -8.88 6.11
CA ASP A 92 5.52 -10.25 6.49
C ASP A 92 6.10 -11.06 5.31
N VAL A 93 5.65 -10.82 4.07
CA VAL A 93 6.20 -11.45 2.85
C VAL A 93 7.63 -10.97 2.63
N PHE A 94 7.86 -9.66 2.73
CA PHE A 94 9.17 -9.04 2.59
C PHE A 94 10.15 -9.56 3.64
N HIS A 95 9.75 -9.63 4.91
CA HIS A 95 10.58 -10.20 5.97
C HIS A 95 10.96 -11.66 5.69
N GLN A 96 10.04 -12.50 5.22
CA GLN A 96 10.37 -13.89 4.87
C GLN A 96 11.34 -13.97 3.70
N LEU A 97 11.13 -13.15 2.67
CA LEU A 97 12.04 -13.04 1.54
C LEU A 97 13.45 -12.56 1.96
N GLN A 98 13.55 -11.61 2.89
CA GLN A 98 14.82 -11.12 3.42
C GLN A 98 15.52 -12.13 4.34
N LEU A 99 14.79 -12.74 5.28
CA LEU A 99 15.32 -13.69 6.26
C LEU A 99 15.83 -14.98 5.61
N ASP A 100 15.15 -15.44 4.56
CA ASP A 100 15.53 -16.70 3.92
C ASP A 100 16.73 -16.55 2.96
N TYR A 101 17.06 -15.34 2.47
CA TYR A 101 18.00 -15.21 1.33
C TYR A 101 18.99 -14.03 1.34
N ALA A 102 18.98 -13.11 2.31
CA ALA A 102 19.90 -11.97 2.30
C ALA A 102 20.48 -11.59 3.68
N PRO A 103 21.71 -12.02 4.03
CA PRO A 103 22.44 -11.52 5.21
C PRO A 103 22.61 -9.98 5.20
N GLN A 104 22.59 -9.37 4.01
CA GLN A 104 22.68 -7.92 3.82
C GLN A 104 21.40 -7.16 4.20
N ALA A 105 20.23 -7.81 4.26
CA ALA A 105 19.00 -7.18 4.72
C ALA A 105 19.09 -6.70 6.18
N LYS A 106 19.91 -7.36 7.00
CA LYS A 106 20.24 -6.89 8.36
C LYS A 106 21.02 -5.57 8.38
N ARG A 107 21.59 -5.12 7.25
CA ARG A 107 22.45 -3.92 7.17
C ARG A 107 21.69 -2.66 6.77
N THR A 108 20.44 -2.75 6.28
CA THR A 108 19.67 -1.55 5.88
C THR A 108 19.02 -0.85 7.05
N GLY A 109 18.93 -1.50 8.22
CA GLY A 109 18.34 -0.89 9.43
C GLY A 109 16.85 -0.55 9.29
N GLN A 110 16.16 -1.09 8.28
CA GLN A 110 14.72 -0.91 8.12
C GLN A 110 13.99 -1.88 9.06
N PHE A 111 13.15 -1.32 9.93
CA PHE A 111 12.33 -2.08 10.87
C PHE A 111 10.86 -1.80 10.57
N HIS A 112 10.12 -2.81 10.11
CA HIS A 112 8.68 -2.65 9.93
C HIS A 112 7.96 -2.80 11.27
N THR A 113 7.03 -1.89 11.52
CA THR A 113 6.21 -1.86 12.74
C THR A 113 5.49 -3.19 12.94
N PRO A 114 5.63 -3.85 14.11
CA PRO A 114 4.86 -5.06 14.40
C PRO A 114 3.35 -4.77 14.38
N ARG A 115 2.56 -5.67 13.78
CA ARG A 115 1.11 -5.50 13.65
C ARG A 115 0.39 -5.26 14.99
N SER A 116 0.84 -5.92 16.06
CA SER A 116 0.28 -5.73 17.40
C SER A 116 0.46 -4.30 17.90
N LEU A 117 1.62 -3.69 17.65
CA LEU A 117 1.90 -2.30 18.01
C LEU A 117 1.05 -1.34 17.19
N ALA A 118 0.97 -1.53 15.87
CA ALA A 118 0.14 -0.70 15.00
C ALA A 118 -1.34 -0.74 15.39
N ASN A 119 -1.88 -1.93 15.69
CA ASN A 119 -3.24 -2.11 16.18
C ASN A 119 -3.47 -1.42 17.54
N GLY A 120 -2.47 -1.49 18.44
CA GLY A 120 -2.51 -0.79 19.72
C GLY A 120 -2.58 0.72 19.55
N VAL A 121 -1.73 1.28 18.67
CA VAL A 121 -1.72 2.71 18.33
C VAL A 121 -3.07 3.14 17.73
N ALA A 122 -3.61 2.38 16.78
CA ALA A 122 -4.91 2.69 16.16
C ALA A 122 -6.05 2.75 17.19
N ARG A 123 -6.06 1.83 18.16
CA ARG A 123 -7.03 1.81 19.27
C ARG A 123 -6.80 2.93 20.27
N PHE A 124 -5.55 3.32 20.51
CA PHE A 124 -5.21 4.41 21.41
C PHE A 124 -5.64 5.78 20.86
N VAL A 125 -5.41 6.03 19.56
CA VAL A 125 -5.99 7.19 18.85
C VAL A 125 -7.51 7.14 18.90
N GLY A 126 -8.06 5.93 18.80
CA GLY A 126 -9.47 5.66 19.02
C GLY A 126 -10.35 6.31 17.96
N ASN A 127 -11.48 6.83 18.42
CA ASN A 127 -12.57 7.34 17.58
C ASN A 127 -12.32 8.73 16.97
N THR A 128 -11.15 9.30 17.21
CA THR A 128 -10.70 10.53 16.57
C THR A 128 -10.27 10.19 15.15
N PHE A 129 -11.08 10.59 14.18
CA PHE A 129 -10.73 10.49 12.76
C PHE A 129 -10.55 11.91 12.25
N TYR A 130 -9.32 12.25 11.88
CA TYR A 130 -9.03 13.55 11.32
C TYR A 130 -9.48 13.59 9.85
N LYS A 131 -9.72 14.80 9.34
CA LYS A 131 -9.97 14.99 7.90
C LYS A 131 -8.81 14.43 7.06
N ALA A 132 -7.59 14.48 7.59
CA ALA A 132 -6.42 13.82 7.03
C ALA A 132 -5.65 13.05 8.11
N GLU A 133 -5.41 11.77 7.89
CA GLU A 133 -4.47 10.95 8.64
C GLU A 133 -3.10 11.03 7.94
N LEU A 134 -2.02 11.22 8.70
CA LEU A 134 -0.67 11.45 8.17
C LEU A 134 0.32 10.45 8.78
N ASP A 135 1.17 9.87 7.94
CA ASP A 135 2.29 9.02 8.34
C ASP A 135 3.56 9.38 7.57
N LEU A 136 4.52 10.03 8.24
CA LEU A 136 5.72 10.62 7.61
C LEU A 136 6.90 9.65 7.43
N CYS A 137 6.73 8.39 7.82
CA CYS A 137 7.66 7.28 7.59
C CYS A 137 6.84 6.00 7.42
N CYS A 138 5.93 6.00 6.45
CA CYS A 138 4.83 5.04 6.44
C CYS A 138 5.26 3.59 6.16
N GLY A 139 6.48 3.37 5.69
CA GLY A 139 6.98 2.06 5.28
C GLY A 139 6.01 1.41 4.31
N MET A 140 5.69 0.15 4.57
CA MET A 140 4.68 -0.60 3.79
C MET A 140 3.23 -0.36 4.26
N GLY A 141 3.01 0.65 5.11
CA GLY A 141 1.67 1.12 5.50
C GLY A 141 1.06 0.45 6.73
N THR A 142 1.83 -0.21 7.60
CA THR A 142 1.27 -0.98 8.73
C THR A 142 0.37 -0.13 9.64
N LEU A 143 0.75 1.12 9.94
CA LEU A 143 -0.06 2.04 10.74
C LEU A 143 -1.34 2.45 10.01
N ALA A 144 -1.22 2.82 8.73
CA ALA A 144 -2.35 3.18 7.88
C ALA A 144 -3.37 2.04 7.77
N LEU A 145 -2.89 0.81 7.55
CA LEU A 145 -3.71 -0.40 7.52
C LEU A 145 -4.43 -0.62 8.87
N ALA A 146 -3.72 -0.49 10.00
CA ALA A 146 -4.35 -0.60 11.32
C ALA A 146 -5.42 0.48 11.56
N ARG A 147 -5.20 1.72 11.10
CA ARG A 147 -6.21 2.79 11.14
C ARG A 147 -7.41 2.49 10.25
N GLY A 148 -7.19 2.02 9.03
CA GLY A 148 -8.24 1.61 8.10
C GLY A 148 -9.10 0.47 8.66
N ARG A 149 -8.45 -0.54 9.25
CA ARG A 149 -9.14 -1.63 9.97
C ARG A 149 -10.00 -1.09 11.11
N TYR A 150 -9.45 -0.23 11.94
CA TYR A 150 -10.17 0.32 13.09
C TYR A 150 -11.36 1.17 12.62
N ALA A 151 -11.21 2.01 11.59
CA ALA A 151 -12.31 2.76 11.00
C ALA A 151 -13.43 1.84 10.48
N LEU A 152 -13.08 0.78 9.76
CA LEU A 152 -14.02 -0.23 9.28
C LEU A 152 -14.80 -0.88 10.44
N GLU A 153 -14.09 -1.29 11.50
CA GLU A 153 -14.70 -1.87 12.70
C GLU A 153 -15.65 -0.89 13.41
N GLN A 154 -15.45 0.43 13.27
CA GLN A 154 -16.32 1.47 13.81
C GLN A 154 -17.41 1.93 12.82
N GLY A 155 -17.47 1.38 11.61
CA GLY A 155 -18.40 1.84 10.56
C GLY A 155 -18.13 3.28 10.10
N LYS A 156 -16.87 3.71 10.11
CA LYS A 156 -16.42 5.05 9.74
C LYS A 156 -15.50 5.02 8.52
N SER A 157 -15.37 6.18 7.88
CA SER A 157 -14.44 6.42 6.78
C SER A 157 -13.39 7.46 7.16
N ILE A 158 -12.28 7.47 6.41
CA ILE A 158 -11.16 8.39 6.52
C ILE A 158 -11.14 9.20 5.22
N CYS A 159 -11.28 10.53 5.33
CA CYS A 159 -11.35 11.40 4.15
C CYS A 159 -10.04 11.39 3.37
N VAL A 160 -8.89 11.54 4.02
CA VAL A 160 -7.59 11.49 3.36
C VAL A 160 -6.59 10.68 4.19
N MET A 161 -5.88 9.76 3.55
CA MET A 161 -4.66 9.14 4.07
C MET A 161 -3.45 9.69 3.31
N LYS A 162 -2.56 10.39 4.02
CA LYS A 162 -1.29 10.90 3.50
C LYS A 162 -0.12 10.10 4.04
N GLY A 163 0.72 9.59 3.16
CA GLY A 163 1.90 8.82 3.57
C GLY A 163 3.15 9.29 2.85
N VAL A 164 4.25 9.31 3.58
CA VAL A 164 5.58 9.61 3.03
C VAL A 164 6.56 8.55 3.48
N ASP A 165 7.43 8.12 2.57
CA ASP A 165 8.62 7.32 2.91
C ASP A 165 9.75 7.65 1.95
N ILE A 166 10.98 7.38 2.37
CA ILE A 166 12.17 7.56 1.52
C ILE A 166 12.44 6.32 0.67
N ASP A 167 11.93 5.14 1.05
CA ASP A 167 12.09 3.91 0.30
C ASP A 167 10.99 3.76 -0.76
N PRO A 168 11.35 3.78 -2.05
CA PRO A 168 10.37 3.69 -3.13
C PRO A 168 9.67 2.33 -3.18
N THR A 169 10.34 1.25 -2.74
CA THR A 169 9.73 -0.09 -2.68
C THR A 169 8.65 -0.15 -1.60
N SER A 170 8.91 0.44 -0.43
CA SER A 170 7.96 0.55 0.67
C SER A 170 6.73 1.36 0.28
N ILE A 171 6.89 2.49 -0.39
CA ILE A 171 5.75 3.31 -0.88
C ILE A 171 4.89 2.55 -1.90
N ALA A 172 5.50 1.85 -2.85
CA ALA A 172 4.76 1.02 -3.80
C ALA A 172 3.98 -0.11 -3.09
N ALA A 173 4.61 -0.79 -2.14
CA ALA A 173 3.95 -1.82 -1.34
C ALA A 173 2.79 -1.23 -0.52
N CYS A 174 3.00 -0.12 0.18
CA CYS A 174 1.99 0.62 0.94
C CYS A 174 0.77 0.92 0.08
N PHE A 175 0.99 1.49 -1.11
CA PHE A 175 -0.07 1.80 -2.05
C PHE A 175 -0.86 0.56 -2.48
N ALA A 176 -0.17 -0.51 -2.87
CA ALA A 176 -0.83 -1.75 -3.25
C ALA A 176 -1.69 -2.32 -2.10
N GLN A 177 -1.16 -2.34 -0.87
CA GLN A 177 -1.92 -2.84 0.28
C GLN A 177 -3.17 -2.01 0.55
N LEU A 178 -3.04 -0.69 0.55
CA LEU A 178 -4.17 0.21 0.81
C LEU A 178 -5.20 0.13 -0.32
N ALA A 179 -4.77 0.23 -1.57
CA ALA A 179 -5.66 0.24 -2.74
C ALA A 179 -6.49 -1.07 -2.85
N TYR A 180 -5.84 -2.25 -2.82
CA TYR A 180 -6.59 -3.51 -2.94
C TYR A 180 -7.51 -3.78 -1.74
N ASN A 181 -7.12 -3.37 -0.53
CA ASN A 181 -8.03 -3.48 0.63
C ASN A 181 -9.21 -2.54 0.50
N ASN A 182 -8.98 -1.30 0.07
CA ASN A 182 -9.99 -0.24 -0.03
C ASN A 182 -10.99 -0.48 -1.18
N LEU A 183 -10.54 -1.11 -2.28
CA LEU A 183 -11.44 -1.60 -3.35
C LEU A 183 -12.47 -2.61 -2.83
N LYS A 184 -12.11 -3.41 -1.82
CA LYS A 184 -12.99 -4.43 -1.24
C LYS A 184 -13.76 -3.94 -0.01
N ASN A 185 -13.12 -3.12 0.81
CA ASN A 185 -13.67 -2.61 2.07
C ASN A 185 -13.45 -1.09 2.11
N PRO A 186 -14.30 -0.29 1.43
CA PRO A 186 -14.10 1.14 1.31
C PRO A 186 -14.07 1.83 2.67
N VAL A 187 -12.95 2.50 2.96
CA VAL A 187 -12.72 3.29 4.16
C VAL A 187 -12.05 4.60 3.81
N PHE A 188 -11.07 4.59 2.91
CA PHE A 188 -10.32 5.79 2.51
C PHE A 188 -10.96 6.44 1.28
N HIS A 189 -11.29 7.72 1.34
CA HIS A 189 -11.78 8.46 0.17
C HIS A 189 -10.63 8.93 -0.73
N LEU A 190 -9.52 9.34 -0.13
CA LEU A 190 -8.29 9.72 -0.84
C LEU A 190 -7.10 9.01 -0.21
N ILE A 191 -6.28 8.37 -1.04
CA ILE A 191 -4.96 7.84 -0.68
C ILE A 191 -3.92 8.67 -1.43
N ASP A 192 -3.01 9.33 -0.72
CA ASP A 192 -1.99 10.23 -1.26
C ASP A 192 -0.62 9.87 -0.66
N LEU A 193 0.18 9.11 -1.42
CA LEU A 193 1.46 8.58 -0.96
C LEU A 193 2.62 9.13 -1.80
N LYS A 194 3.66 9.62 -1.15
CA LYS A 194 4.82 10.22 -1.81
C LYS A 194 6.13 9.56 -1.38
N CYS A 195 6.97 9.23 -2.34
CA CYS A 195 8.37 8.88 -2.09
C CYS A 195 9.19 10.17 -2.04
N MET A 196 9.64 10.55 -0.85
CA MET A 196 10.50 11.70 -0.63
C MET A 196 11.23 11.58 0.72
N ASN A 197 12.33 12.29 0.87
CA ASN A 197 12.96 12.44 2.19
C ASN A 197 12.24 13.54 2.98
N ALA A 198 11.35 13.13 3.88
CA ALA A 198 10.54 14.04 4.73
C ALA A 198 11.38 14.97 5.65
N VAL A 199 12.66 14.66 5.90
CA VAL A 199 13.55 15.47 6.75
C VAL A 199 14.27 16.54 5.95
N MET A 200 14.63 16.25 4.70
CA MET A 200 15.47 17.14 3.88
C MET A 200 14.69 17.99 2.87
N TYR A 201 13.47 17.58 2.49
CA TYR A 201 12.66 18.32 1.52
C TYR A 201 11.52 19.08 2.18
N TYR A 202 11.57 20.41 2.07
CA TYR A 202 10.55 21.36 2.51
C TYR A 202 9.64 21.84 1.35
N GLY A 203 9.67 21.18 0.18
CA GLY A 203 8.97 21.58 -1.05
C GLY A 203 8.19 20.45 -1.73
N ASP A 204 7.57 20.76 -2.87
CA ASP A 204 6.73 19.84 -3.68
C ASP A 204 7.55 18.95 -4.63
N GLU A 205 8.79 18.59 -4.27
CA GLU A 205 9.61 17.67 -5.06
C GLU A 205 9.45 16.24 -4.53
N TRP A 206 9.01 15.32 -5.39
CA TRP A 206 8.82 13.92 -5.08
C TRP A 206 9.35 13.02 -6.19
N ASP A 207 9.93 11.88 -5.80
CA ASP A 207 10.43 10.89 -6.75
C ASP A 207 9.30 10.00 -7.28
N ILE A 208 8.34 9.67 -6.41
CA ILE A 208 7.15 8.87 -6.74
C ILE A 208 5.94 9.48 -6.06
N HIS A 209 4.81 9.55 -6.76
CA HIS A 209 3.54 9.98 -6.20
C HIS A 209 2.43 9.03 -6.64
N TYR A 210 1.77 8.41 -5.67
CA TYR A 210 0.57 7.62 -5.87
C TYR A 210 -0.63 8.33 -5.27
N ARG A 211 -1.62 8.64 -6.10
CA ARG A 211 -2.87 9.26 -5.69
C ARG A 211 -4.05 8.44 -6.18
N ILE A 212 -4.98 8.09 -5.30
CA ILE A 212 -6.29 7.55 -5.67
C ILE A 212 -7.35 8.40 -4.98
N LYS A 213 -8.23 9.01 -5.76
CA LYS A 213 -9.49 9.55 -5.26
C LYS A 213 -10.59 8.53 -5.57
N LEU A 214 -11.41 8.21 -4.58
CA LEU A 214 -12.61 7.41 -4.77
C LEU A 214 -13.83 8.33 -4.69
N ASP A 215 -14.55 8.53 -5.80
CA ASP A 215 -15.81 9.26 -5.82
C ASP A 215 -16.93 8.38 -5.24
N ASP A 216 -17.50 8.82 -4.12
CA ASP A 216 -18.78 8.30 -3.65
C ASP A 216 -19.91 9.06 -4.34
N LYS A 217 -20.81 8.34 -5.03
CA LYS A 217 -22.06 8.90 -5.56
C LYS A 217 -22.98 9.51 -4.48
N GLU A 218 -22.72 9.23 -3.20
CA GLU A 218 -23.45 9.80 -2.06
C GLU A 218 -22.82 11.08 -1.48
N VAL A 219 -21.57 11.40 -1.83
CA VAL A 219 -20.86 12.57 -1.26
C VAL A 219 -21.18 13.87 -1.98
N ASP A 220 -21.81 13.84 -3.16
CA ASP A 220 -22.37 15.03 -3.82
C ASP A 220 -23.43 15.77 -2.97
N ASN A 221 -24.02 15.11 -1.97
CA ASN A 221 -24.92 15.77 -1.01
C ASN A 221 -24.20 16.36 0.21
N ASN A 222 -22.90 16.09 0.38
CA ASN A 222 -22.05 16.62 1.44
C ASN A 222 -21.05 17.67 0.95
N ASP A 223 -21.14 18.12 -0.30
CA ASP A 223 -20.39 19.25 -0.86
C ASP A 223 -20.62 20.60 -0.14
N LYS A 224 -21.48 20.62 0.89
CA LYS A 224 -21.49 21.70 1.89
C LYS A 224 -20.26 21.72 2.82
N CYS A 225 -19.33 20.76 2.72
CA CYS A 225 -18.13 20.70 3.55
C CYS A 225 -16.90 21.44 2.98
N LEU A 226 -17.03 22.11 1.83
CA LEU A 226 -15.93 22.87 1.20
C LEU A 226 -16.09 24.40 1.26
N ASP A 227 -17.26 24.94 1.67
CA ASP A 227 -17.55 26.38 1.53
C ASP A 227 -17.62 27.22 2.82
N MET A 228 -17.16 26.73 3.97
CA MET A 228 -17.08 27.58 5.17
C MET A 228 -15.84 27.32 6.03
N ALA A 229 -14.69 27.81 5.58
CA ALA A 229 -13.56 28.14 6.47
C ALA A 229 -12.52 29.07 5.80
N ILE A 230 -12.99 30.02 4.98
CA ILE A 230 -12.23 31.26 4.74
C ILE A 230 -13.07 32.39 5.31
N GLY A 231 -12.89 32.59 6.61
CA GLY A 231 -13.39 33.71 7.39
C GLY A 231 -12.35 34.04 8.45
#